data_AF-A0A0F9BZW3-F1
#
_entry.id   AF-A0A0F9BZW3-F1
#
_cell.length_a   1.000
_cell.length_b   1.000
_cell.length_c   1.000
_cell.angle_alpha   90.00
_cell.angle_beta   90.00
_cell.angle_gamma   90.00
#
_symmetry.space_group_name_H-M   'P 1'
#
loop_
_entity.id
_entity.type
_entity.pdbx_description
1 polymer ?
#
loop_
_entity_poly.entity_id
_entity_poly.type
_entity_poly.pdbx_seq_one_letter_code
_entity_poly.pdbx_strand_id
1 'polypeptide(L)'
;MPIEKPPLIDRPGMGNVSMGNKLPKDETEVGRMHGHFAAAWQARNLDMESENAFEHFHLFKGIPTEESISEGILKAPKPAIIIGSGPSADQIIPKLKGWKGGIFCSTSHITTLAKYGVMPTMFASPDPLGLMDEFAMPDEDLERMFKETIFGSSPIQPIEYTRFWKGRRRWYMIFDPTKEWYAQILRPRFEWIKDILLPFSANLPALMAIAQYMGYSPIYLTGADFSGSRYTQWRYHNDEWEESIGSLPPENHRVATHHGKVSSPNLMWAWRGMMCVARINSEARHG
;
A
#
# COMPACT_ATOMS: atom_id res chain seq x y z
N MET A 1 -23.38 -9.01 16.77
CA MET A 1 -24.23 -8.35 15.75
C MET A 1 -23.59 -8.67 14.41
N PRO A 2 -24.35 -9.04 13.38
CA PRO A 2 -23.78 -9.25 12.04
C PRO A 2 -22.98 -8.01 11.61
N ILE A 3 -21.80 -8.20 11.04
CA ILE A 3 -21.06 -7.09 10.41
C ILE A 3 -21.84 -6.74 9.14
N GLU A 4 -22.48 -5.57 9.13
CA GLU A 4 -23.16 -5.09 7.93
C GLU A 4 -22.12 -4.83 6.84
N LYS A 5 -22.14 -5.64 5.77
CA LYS A 5 -21.21 -5.50 4.65
C LYS A 5 -21.57 -4.21 3.89
N PRO A 6 -20.61 -3.32 3.63
CA PRO A 6 -20.88 -2.14 2.85
C PRO A 6 -21.29 -2.50 1.42
N PRO A 7 -22.10 -1.65 0.75
CA PRO A 7 -22.49 -1.87 -0.63
C PRO A 7 -21.27 -1.88 -1.56
N LEU A 8 -21.31 -2.70 -2.62
CA LEU A 8 -20.33 -2.67 -3.68
C LEU A 8 -20.45 -1.34 -4.44
N ILE A 9 -19.35 -0.59 -4.54
CA ILE A 9 -19.30 0.67 -5.28
C ILE A 9 -18.67 0.41 -6.65
N ASP A 10 -19.39 0.75 -7.72
CA ASP A 10 -18.85 0.68 -9.09
C ASP A 10 -17.70 1.66 -9.26
N ARG A 11 -16.58 1.19 -9.81
CA ARG A 11 -15.43 2.06 -10.10
C ARG A 11 -15.85 3.14 -11.11
N PRO A 12 -15.53 4.42 -10.90
CA PRO A 12 -15.47 5.34 -12.02
C PRO A 12 -14.50 4.75 -13.05
N GLY A 13 -14.99 4.54 -14.28
CA GLY A 13 -14.22 3.87 -15.32
C GLY A 13 -12.86 4.54 -15.49
N MET A 14 -11.78 3.83 -15.16
CA MET A 14 -10.44 4.33 -15.40
C MET A 14 -10.23 4.43 -16.91
N GLY A 15 -10.45 5.62 -17.46
CA GLY A 15 -10.09 5.91 -18.83
C GLY A 15 -8.62 5.58 -19.03
N ASN A 16 -8.35 4.52 -19.79
CA ASN A 16 -7.01 4.02 -20.06
C ASN A 16 -6.16 5.16 -20.62
N VAL A 17 -5.17 5.62 -19.86
CA VAL A 17 -4.09 6.45 -20.43
C VAL A 17 -3.22 5.50 -21.23
N SER A 18 -3.55 5.34 -22.51
CA SER A 18 -2.70 4.64 -23.46
C SER A 18 -1.40 5.44 -23.63
N MET A 19 -0.38 5.10 -22.85
CA MET A 19 1.01 5.44 -23.20
C MET A 19 1.37 4.56 -24.39
N GLY A 20 1.46 5.16 -25.58
CA GLY A 20 1.72 4.42 -26.82
C GLY A 20 2.91 3.47 -26.70
N ASN A 21 2.89 2.37 -27.46
CA ASN A 21 3.78 1.20 -27.33
C ASN A 21 5.30 1.43 -27.54
N LYS A 22 5.80 2.67 -27.49
CA LYS A 22 7.23 2.94 -27.67
C LYS A 22 7.94 2.92 -26.32
N LEU A 23 8.93 2.05 -26.20
CA LEU A 23 9.89 2.10 -25.10
C LEU A 23 10.60 3.47 -25.11
N PRO A 24 10.84 4.09 -23.94
CA PRO A 24 11.59 5.34 -23.86
C PRO A 24 13.01 5.14 -24.39
N LYS A 25 13.51 6.11 -25.15
CA LYS A 25 14.80 6.08 -25.83
C LYS A 25 15.96 6.43 -24.91
N ASP A 26 15.73 7.22 -23.87
CA ASP A 26 16.73 7.69 -22.94
C ASP A 26 16.14 8.05 -21.55
N GLU A 27 17.03 8.39 -20.60
CA GLU A 27 16.67 8.79 -19.23
C GLU A 27 15.81 10.06 -19.17
N THR A 28 15.99 10.98 -20.13
CA THR A 28 15.23 12.23 -20.19
C THR A 28 13.77 11.93 -20.55
N GLU A 29 13.54 10.99 -21.46
CA GLU A 29 12.20 10.50 -21.82
C GLU A 29 11.53 9.76 -20.66
N VAL A 30 12.28 8.93 -19.91
CA VAL A 30 11.77 8.28 -18.69
C VAL A 30 11.34 9.31 -17.63
N GLY A 31 12.17 10.35 -17.41
CA GLY A 31 11.84 11.43 -16.48
C GLY A 31 10.59 12.21 -16.90
N ARG A 32 10.45 12.50 -18.20
CA ARG A 32 9.26 13.17 -18.76
C ARG A 32 8.00 12.31 -18.64
N MET A 33 8.10 11.02 -18.93
CA MET A 33 7.00 10.07 -18.77
C MET A 33 6.55 9.95 -17.31
N HIS A 34 7.50 9.90 -16.36
CA HIS A 34 7.18 9.94 -14.93
C HIS A 34 6.49 11.24 -14.53
N GLY A 35 7.01 12.40 -14.98
CA GLY A 35 6.41 13.69 -14.71
C GLY A 35 4.96 13.78 -15.23
N HIS A 36 4.71 13.29 -16.44
CA HIS A 36 3.36 13.23 -17.01
C HIS A 36 2.44 12.25 -16.26
N PHE A 37 2.92 11.07 -15.90
CA PHE A 37 2.15 10.11 -15.12
C PHE A 37 1.77 10.67 -13.75
N ALA A 38 2.74 11.25 -13.03
CA ALA A 38 2.50 11.86 -11.72
C ALA A 38 1.50 13.03 -11.81
N ALA A 39 1.64 13.89 -12.82
CA ALA A 39 0.70 14.98 -13.06
C ALA A 39 -0.72 14.48 -13.42
N ALA A 40 -0.83 13.46 -14.28
CA ALA A 40 -2.12 12.88 -14.69
C ALA A 40 -2.81 12.12 -13.55
N TRP A 41 -2.05 11.35 -12.76
CA TRP A 41 -2.54 10.68 -11.56
C TRP A 41 -3.13 11.68 -10.58
N GLN A 42 -2.39 12.76 -10.29
CA GLN A 42 -2.83 13.79 -9.36
C GLN A 42 -4.02 14.59 -9.88
N ALA A 43 -4.04 14.98 -11.15
CA ALA A 43 -5.19 15.69 -11.72
C ALA A 43 -6.50 14.88 -11.63
N ARG A 44 -6.40 13.54 -11.55
CA ARG A 44 -7.56 12.65 -11.40
C ARG A 44 -7.92 12.39 -9.94
N ASN A 45 -6.92 12.30 -9.07
CA ASN A 45 -7.12 11.85 -7.70
C ASN A 45 -7.17 12.99 -6.68
N LEU A 46 -6.73 14.21 -7.00
CA LEU A 46 -6.71 15.32 -6.04
C LEU A 46 -8.08 15.62 -5.46
N ASP A 47 -9.13 15.62 -6.29
CA ASP A 47 -10.50 15.86 -5.83
C ASP A 47 -10.93 14.79 -4.82
N MET A 48 -10.70 13.52 -5.14
CA MET A 48 -11.00 12.38 -4.27
C MET A 48 -10.16 12.38 -2.99
N GLU A 49 -8.85 12.62 -3.09
CA GLU A 49 -7.95 12.73 -1.95
C GLU A 49 -8.37 13.87 -1.02
N SER A 50 -8.81 14.98 -1.60
CA SER A 50 -9.32 16.14 -0.86
C SER A 50 -10.63 15.80 -0.15
N GLU A 51 -11.59 15.24 -0.86
CA GLU A 51 -12.88 14.79 -0.32
C GLU A 51 -12.67 13.82 0.86
N ASN A 52 -11.88 12.76 0.65
CA ASN A 52 -11.50 11.80 1.66
C ASN A 52 -10.87 12.48 2.89
N ALA A 53 -9.93 13.40 2.68
CA ALA A 53 -9.27 14.11 3.77
C ALA A 53 -10.23 15.03 4.54
N PHE A 54 -11.13 15.73 3.85
CA PHE A 54 -12.12 16.59 4.51
C PHE A 54 -13.14 15.78 5.31
N GLU A 55 -13.60 14.64 4.78
CA GLU A 55 -14.48 13.73 5.53
C GLU A 55 -13.78 13.18 6.78
N HIS A 56 -12.54 12.75 6.64
CA HIS A 56 -11.70 12.29 7.75
C HIS A 56 -11.50 13.36 8.83
N PHE A 57 -11.32 14.62 8.44
CA PHE A 57 -11.10 15.72 9.39
C PHE A 57 -12.21 15.81 10.45
N HIS A 58 -13.46 15.61 10.05
CA HIS A 58 -14.59 15.63 10.97
C HIS A 58 -14.62 14.43 11.90
N LEU A 59 -14.22 13.25 11.41
CA LEU A 59 -14.14 12.05 12.25
C LEU A 59 -13.03 12.15 13.28
N PHE A 60 -11.87 12.73 12.93
CA PHE A 60 -10.73 12.80 13.85
C PHE A 60 -10.82 13.95 14.85
N LYS A 61 -11.74 14.90 14.65
CA LYS A 61 -11.96 16.01 15.58
C LYS A 61 -12.56 15.49 16.90
N GLY A 62 -11.71 15.27 17.90
CA GLY A 62 -12.11 14.93 19.26
C GLY A 62 -12.08 13.44 19.62
N ILE A 63 -11.59 12.57 18.73
CA ILE A 63 -11.34 11.15 19.06
C ILE A 63 -9.95 11.02 19.70
N PRO A 64 -9.82 10.52 20.93
CA PRO A 64 -8.52 10.21 21.52
C PRO A 64 -7.87 9.03 20.81
N THR A 65 -6.66 9.29 20.34
CA THR A 65 -5.59 8.36 19.95
C THR A 65 -5.90 7.41 18.81
N GLU A 66 -5.46 7.81 17.63
CA GLU A 66 -4.92 6.86 16.68
C GLU A 66 -3.41 7.08 16.64
N GLU A 67 -2.65 5.99 16.78
CA GLU A 67 -1.22 6.06 16.98
C GLU A 67 -0.52 6.47 15.67
N SER A 68 0.54 7.26 15.79
CA SER A 68 1.50 7.38 14.69
C SER A 68 2.20 6.02 14.49
N ILE A 69 2.62 5.67 13.27
CA ILE A 69 3.43 4.46 12.99
C ILE A 69 4.57 4.26 14.02
N SER A 70 5.25 5.34 14.39
CA SER A 70 6.39 5.39 15.30
C SER A 70 6.05 5.21 16.79
N GLU A 71 4.77 5.14 17.18
CA GLU A 71 4.38 5.03 18.59
C GLU A 71 4.33 3.59 19.10
N GLY A 72 4.45 2.58 18.22
CA GLY A 72 4.56 1.19 18.62
C GLY A 72 5.69 0.45 17.93
N ILE A 73 6.90 0.97 18.12
CA ILE A 73 8.17 0.34 17.74
C ILE A 73 8.38 -0.93 18.58
N LEU A 74 8.81 -2.01 17.94
CA LEU A 74 9.13 -3.24 18.62
C LEU A 74 10.26 -3.05 19.63
N LYS A 75 10.10 -3.63 20.83
CA LYS A 75 11.15 -3.65 21.86
C LYS A 75 12.38 -4.47 21.46
N ALA A 76 12.18 -5.48 20.61
CA ALA A 76 13.25 -6.33 20.08
C ALA A 76 12.99 -6.58 18.59
N PRO A 77 14.03 -6.54 17.73
CA PRO A 77 13.86 -6.78 16.30
C PRO A 77 13.23 -8.14 16.01
N LYS A 78 12.31 -8.16 15.05
CA LYS A 78 11.70 -9.38 14.50
C LYS A 78 11.83 -9.37 12.99
N PRO A 79 11.99 -10.54 12.35
CA PRO A 79 11.98 -10.59 10.89
C PRO A 79 10.62 -10.14 10.35
N ALA A 80 10.61 -9.51 9.18
CA ALA A 80 9.39 -9.18 8.44
C ALA A 80 9.45 -9.69 7.01
N ILE A 81 8.28 -10.00 6.44
CA ILE A 81 8.09 -10.27 5.02
C ILE A 81 7.21 -9.15 4.47
N ILE A 82 7.66 -8.50 3.40
CA ILE A 82 6.86 -7.54 2.63
C ILE A 82 6.41 -8.23 1.35
N ILE A 83 5.10 -8.20 1.10
CA ILE A 83 4.46 -8.84 -0.05
C ILE A 83 4.17 -7.78 -1.11
N GLY A 84 4.86 -7.90 -2.24
CA GLY A 84 4.55 -7.19 -3.48
C GLY A 84 3.62 -8.00 -4.37
N SER A 85 3.20 -7.39 -5.48
CA SER A 85 2.18 -7.96 -6.37
C SER A 85 2.71 -8.83 -7.52
N GLY A 86 3.97 -9.23 -7.51
CA GLY A 86 4.54 -10.10 -8.54
C GLY A 86 4.28 -11.60 -8.32
N PRO A 87 4.38 -12.45 -9.36
CA PRO A 87 4.03 -13.87 -9.34
C PRO A 87 4.87 -14.73 -8.39
N SER A 88 6.05 -14.29 -7.94
CA SER A 88 6.78 -15.03 -6.91
C SER A 88 6.03 -15.12 -5.58
N ALA A 89 5.05 -14.23 -5.35
CA ALA A 89 4.17 -14.31 -4.19
C ALA A 89 3.37 -15.61 -4.12
N ASP A 90 2.96 -16.19 -5.25
CA ASP A 90 2.14 -17.42 -5.29
C ASP A 90 2.85 -18.62 -4.67
N GLN A 91 4.19 -18.66 -4.76
CA GLN A 91 5.00 -19.74 -4.19
C GLN A 91 5.22 -19.61 -2.69
N ILE A 92 5.06 -18.39 -2.16
CA ILE A 92 5.43 -18.03 -0.79
C ILE A 92 4.20 -17.89 0.09
N ILE A 93 3.16 -17.19 -0.36
CA ILE A 93 1.95 -16.92 0.44
C ILE A 93 1.37 -18.19 1.10
N PRO A 94 1.18 -19.34 0.40
CA PRO A 94 0.65 -20.54 1.02
C PRO A 94 1.50 -21.12 2.17
N LYS A 95 2.80 -20.79 2.19
CA LYS A 95 3.78 -21.24 3.19
C LYS A 95 3.88 -20.30 4.39
N LEU A 96 3.22 -19.14 4.35
CA LEU A 96 3.28 -18.16 5.44
C LEU A 96 2.36 -18.49 6.61
N LYS A 97 1.50 -19.52 6.50
CA LYS A 97 0.63 -19.93 7.60
C LYS A 97 1.44 -20.31 8.83
N GLY A 98 1.22 -19.57 9.93
CA GLY A 98 1.94 -19.78 11.20
C GLY A 98 3.31 -19.08 11.30
N TRP A 99 3.71 -18.29 10.30
CA TRP A 99 4.89 -17.43 10.38
C TRP A 99 4.85 -16.54 11.63
N LYS A 100 5.98 -16.42 12.32
CA LYS A 100 6.08 -15.71 13.62
C LYS A 100 6.65 -14.29 13.52
N GLY A 101 7.16 -13.91 12.35
CA GLY A 101 7.61 -12.55 12.07
C GLY A 101 6.46 -11.65 11.62
N GLY A 102 6.81 -10.43 11.23
CA GLY A 102 5.87 -9.49 10.62
C GLY A 102 5.48 -9.90 9.20
N ILE A 103 4.24 -9.66 8.81
CA ILE A 103 3.78 -9.74 7.42
C ILE A 103 3.16 -8.40 7.05
N PHE A 104 3.69 -7.76 6.01
CA PHE A 104 3.24 -6.46 5.52
C PHE A 104 2.80 -6.58 4.07
N CYS A 105 1.63 -6.03 3.74
CA CYS A 105 1.09 -6.06 2.39
C CYS A 105 0.26 -4.81 2.09
N SER A 106 -0.10 -4.59 0.83
CA SER A 106 -1.18 -3.66 0.50
C SER A 106 -2.55 -4.31 0.65
N THR A 107 -3.60 -3.50 0.71
CA THR A 107 -4.99 -3.96 0.81
C THR A 107 -5.37 -4.97 -0.27
N SER A 108 -4.88 -4.79 -1.50
CA SER A 108 -5.09 -5.73 -2.59
C SER A 108 -4.61 -7.17 -2.35
N HIS A 109 -3.81 -7.48 -1.31
CA HIS A 109 -3.38 -8.84 -0.97
C HIS A 109 -4.22 -9.50 0.12
N ILE A 110 -5.12 -8.75 0.75
CA ILE A 110 -5.82 -9.15 1.97
C ILE A 110 -6.65 -10.42 1.75
N THR A 111 -7.52 -10.43 0.74
CA THR A 111 -8.37 -11.60 0.41
C THR A 111 -7.53 -12.83 0.08
N THR A 112 -6.42 -12.66 -0.64
CA THR A 112 -5.52 -13.75 -0.98
C THR A 112 -4.81 -14.31 0.23
N LEU A 113 -4.39 -13.47 1.17
CA LEU A 113 -3.83 -13.94 2.44
C LEU A 113 -4.88 -14.70 3.25
N ALA A 114 -6.11 -14.18 3.33
CA ALA A 114 -7.23 -14.84 4.00
C ALA A 114 -7.53 -16.22 3.40
N LYS A 115 -7.54 -16.36 2.05
CA LYS A 115 -7.69 -17.64 1.35
C LYS A 115 -6.76 -18.73 1.86
N TYR A 116 -5.51 -18.37 2.17
CA TYR A 116 -4.49 -19.30 2.66
C TYR A 116 -4.41 -19.39 4.19
N GLY A 117 -5.33 -18.74 4.91
CA GLY A 117 -5.35 -18.68 6.37
C GLY A 117 -4.14 -17.92 6.95
N VAL A 118 -3.66 -16.91 6.22
CA VAL A 118 -2.54 -16.06 6.61
C VAL A 118 -3.08 -14.69 7.02
N MET A 119 -2.71 -14.20 8.19
CA MET A 119 -3.10 -12.86 8.65
C MET A 119 -1.90 -11.90 8.57
N PRO A 120 -2.03 -10.74 7.89
CA PRO A 120 -0.98 -9.76 7.90
C PRO A 120 -0.85 -9.13 9.28
N THR A 121 0.37 -8.75 9.66
CA THR A 121 0.61 -7.94 10.85
C THR A 121 0.10 -6.52 10.64
N MET A 122 0.32 -6.00 9.43
CA MET A 122 -0.17 -4.71 9.00
C MET A 122 -0.45 -4.78 7.51
N PHE A 123 -1.51 -4.13 7.06
CA PHE A 123 -1.59 -3.70 5.68
C PHE A 123 -1.63 -2.18 5.63
N ALA A 124 -1.14 -1.62 4.53
CA ALA A 124 -1.27 -0.20 4.25
C ALA A 124 -1.80 0.01 2.85
N SER A 125 -2.72 0.95 2.69
CA SER A 125 -3.11 1.47 1.39
C SER A 125 -2.67 2.91 1.32
N PRO A 126 -1.69 3.25 0.46
CA PRO A 126 -1.40 4.65 0.15
C PRO A 126 -2.28 5.18 -1.00
N ASP A 127 -3.03 4.31 -1.68
CA ASP A 127 -3.82 4.66 -2.87
C ASP A 127 -5.23 5.11 -2.48
N PRO A 128 -5.68 6.33 -2.83
CA PRO A 128 -7.03 6.80 -2.52
C PRO A 128 -8.15 5.96 -3.18
N LEU A 129 -7.81 5.06 -4.11
CA LEU A 129 -8.75 4.20 -4.85
C LEU A 129 -9.04 2.85 -4.17
N GLY A 130 -8.84 2.75 -2.86
CA GLY A 130 -9.20 1.55 -2.11
C GLY A 130 -10.68 1.17 -2.31
N LEU A 131 -10.97 -0.13 -2.35
CA LEU A 131 -12.31 -0.67 -2.50
C LEU A 131 -12.64 -1.67 -1.40
N MET A 132 -13.88 -1.60 -0.92
CA MET A 132 -14.36 -2.53 0.10
C MET A 132 -14.38 -3.99 -0.38
N ASP A 133 -14.36 -4.25 -1.69
CA ASP A 133 -14.26 -5.60 -2.26
C ASP A 133 -12.91 -6.28 -1.93
N GLU A 134 -11.87 -5.52 -1.59
CA GLU A 134 -10.59 -6.03 -1.09
C GLU A 134 -10.70 -6.67 0.31
N PHE A 135 -11.87 -6.53 0.95
CA PHE A 135 -12.21 -7.16 2.23
C PHE A 135 -13.32 -8.22 2.10
N ALA A 136 -13.70 -8.59 0.87
CA ALA A 136 -14.64 -9.69 0.64
C ALA A 136 -13.98 -11.03 1.02
N MET A 137 -14.28 -11.51 2.23
CA MET A 137 -13.80 -12.76 2.81
C MET A 137 -14.86 -13.34 3.78
N PRO A 138 -14.71 -14.59 4.26
CA PRO A 138 -15.59 -15.15 5.29
C PRO A 138 -15.64 -14.27 6.53
N ASP A 139 -16.81 -14.15 7.17
CA ASP A 139 -17.02 -13.25 8.31
C ASP A 139 -16.05 -13.56 9.47
N GLU A 140 -15.75 -14.84 9.72
CA GLU A 140 -14.79 -15.25 10.75
C GLU A 140 -13.36 -14.76 10.47
N ASP A 141 -12.92 -14.80 9.20
CA ASP A 141 -11.60 -14.29 8.80
C ASP A 141 -11.55 -12.76 8.90
N LEU A 142 -12.65 -12.09 8.56
CA LEU A 142 -12.79 -10.65 8.64
C LEU A 142 -12.74 -10.15 10.10
N GLU A 143 -13.50 -10.80 10.98
CA GLU A 143 -13.48 -10.53 12.43
C GLU A 143 -12.10 -10.75 13.02
N ARG A 144 -11.43 -11.85 12.66
CA ARG A 144 -10.05 -12.12 13.09
C ARG A 144 -9.11 -11.01 12.62
N MET A 145 -9.24 -10.58 11.38
CA MET A 145 -8.38 -9.53 10.82
C MET A 145 -8.54 -8.21 11.56
N PHE A 146 -9.77 -7.79 11.86
CA PHE A 146 -10.02 -6.59 12.66
C PHE A 146 -9.35 -6.64 14.03
N LYS A 147 -9.29 -7.82 14.65
CA LYS A 147 -8.70 -7.97 15.97
C LYS A 147 -7.17 -7.99 15.93
N GLU A 148 -6.59 -8.67 14.94
CA GLU A 148 -5.17 -9.02 14.96
C GLU A 148 -4.29 -8.10 14.10
N THR A 149 -4.84 -7.55 13.02
CA THR A 149 -4.10 -6.76 12.04
C THR A 149 -4.13 -5.26 12.35
N ILE A 150 -3.03 -4.58 12.03
CA ILE A 150 -2.95 -3.11 12.08
C ILE A 150 -3.35 -2.55 10.70
N PHE A 151 -4.29 -1.62 10.68
CA PHE A 151 -4.56 -0.84 9.48
C PHE A 151 -3.64 0.39 9.45
N GLY A 152 -2.72 0.41 8.49
CA GLY A 152 -1.94 1.58 8.14
C GLY A 152 -2.70 2.45 7.15
N SER A 153 -3.01 3.68 7.53
CA SER A 153 -3.81 4.57 6.69
C SER A 153 -3.20 5.96 6.57
N SER A 154 -3.50 6.59 5.43
CA SER A 154 -3.32 8.02 5.21
C SER A 154 -4.68 8.70 5.24
N PRO A 155 -4.82 9.95 5.70
CA PRO A 155 -6.09 10.68 5.69
C PRO A 155 -6.72 10.83 4.29
N ILE A 156 -5.98 10.55 3.22
CA ILE A 156 -6.48 10.60 1.84
C ILE A 156 -7.17 9.29 1.38
N GLN A 157 -7.19 8.26 2.23
CA GLN A 157 -7.85 6.98 1.92
C GLN A 157 -9.37 7.10 1.91
N PRO A 158 -10.09 6.18 1.23
CA PRO A 158 -11.54 6.09 1.33
C PRO A 158 -12.00 6.01 2.78
N ILE A 159 -12.99 6.83 3.12
CA ILE A 159 -13.53 6.94 4.48
C ILE A 159 -14.11 5.61 4.99
N GLU A 160 -14.59 4.78 4.06
CA GLU A 160 -15.19 3.48 4.31
C GLU A 160 -14.20 2.55 5.01
N TYR A 161 -12.92 2.57 4.60
CA TYR A 161 -11.87 1.77 5.21
C TYR A 161 -11.74 2.11 6.70
N THR A 162 -11.72 3.41 7.02
CA THR A 162 -11.59 3.90 8.38
C THR A 162 -12.84 3.62 9.22
N ARG A 163 -14.04 3.79 8.64
CA ARG A 163 -15.30 3.52 9.34
C ARG A 163 -15.48 2.04 9.64
N PHE A 164 -15.10 1.19 8.69
CA PHE A 164 -15.23 -0.26 8.79
C PHE A 164 -14.20 -0.87 9.75
N TRP A 165 -12.96 -0.36 9.73
CA TRP A 165 -11.88 -0.91 10.56
C TRP A 165 -12.02 -0.54 12.04
N LYS A 166 -12.45 -1.50 12.86
CA LYS A 166 -12.58 -1.33 14.32
C LYS A 166 -11.31 -1.68 15.11
N GLY A 167 -10.32 -2.23 14.42
CA GLY A 167 -9.06 -2.69 15.00
C GLY A 167 -8.06 -1.57 15.31
N ARG A 168 -6.81 -2.00 15.53
CA ARG A 168 -5.68 -1.08 15.66
C ARG A 168 -5.47 -0.32 14.35
N ARG A 169 -5.28 0.99 14.45
CA ARG A 169 -5.04 1.90 13.33
C ARG A 169 -3.76 2.66 13.58
N ARG A 170 -2.96 2.84 12.52
CA ARG A 170 -1.78 3.69 12.55
C ARG A 170 -1.76 4.63 11.36
N TRP A 171 -1.44 5.88 11.63
CA TRP A 171 -1.50 6.93 10.63
C TRP A 171 -0.13 7.38 10.17
N TYR A 172 -0.08 7.71 8.90
CA TYR A 172 1.05 8.36 8.26
C TYR A 172 0.54 9.35 7.24
N MET A 173 1.29 10.42 7.04
CA MET A 173 1.05 11.35 5.94
C MET A 173 1.89 10.93 4.75
N ILE A 174 1.29 10.91 3.56
CA ILE A 174 2.05 10.87 2.32
C ILE A 174 2.47 12.30 2.01
N PHE A 175 3.76 12.52 1.70
CA PHE A 175 4.27 13.86 1.45
C PHE A 175 5.06 13.93 0.16
N ASP A 176 4.51 14.54 -0.88
CA ASP A 176 5.27 14.91 -2.08
C ASP A 176 5.73 16.38 -1.95
N PRO A 177 7.04 16.66 -1.80
CA PRO A 177 7.54 18.03 -1.66
C PRO A 177 7.26 18.91 -2.88
N THR A 178 6.96 18.31 -4.03
CA THR A 178 6.64 19.06 -5.25
C THR A 178 5.18 19.54 -5.27
N LYS A 179 4.40 19.28 -4.22
CA LYS A 179 2.96 19.53 -4.19
C LYS A 179 2.54 20.30 -2.94
N GLU A 180 1.97 21.48 -3.18
CA GLU A 180 1.49 22.37 -2.13
C GLU A 180 0.34 21.76 -1.32
N TRP A 181 -0.53 20.94 -1.94
CA TRP A 181 -1.64 20.28 -1.25
C TRP A 181 -1.20 19.49 0.00
N TYR A 182 -0.22 18.60 -0.12
CA TYR A 182 0.27 17.81 1.01
C TYR A 182 1.00 18.68 2.04
N ALA A 183 1.81 19.63 1.58
CA ALA A 183 2.68 20.42 2.44
C ALA A 183 1.93 21.53 3.20
N GLN A 184 1.01 22.22 2.54
CA GLN A 184 0.38 23.44 3.03
C GLN A 184 -1.05 23.22 3.54
N ILE A 185 -1.75 22.18 3.06
CA ILE A 185 -3.15 21.95 3.44
C ILE A 185 -3.26 20.71 4.33
N LEU A 186 -2.80 19.55 3.86
CA LEU A 186 -2.97 18.30 4.60
C LEU A 186 -2.21 18.33 5.94
N ARG A 187 -0.93 18.71 5.91
CA ARG A 187 -0.07 18.68 7.09
C ARG A 187 -0.54 19.57 8.25
N PRO A 188 -0.91 20.86 8.06
CA PRO A 188 -1.43 21.67 9.16
C PRO A 188 -2.77 21.17 9.73
N ARG A 189 -3.56 20.43 8.94
CA ARG A 189 -4.86 19.90 9.37
C ARG A 189 -4.75 18.61 10.17
N PHE A 190 -3.67 17.85 9.97
CA PHE A 190 -3.40 16.59 10.64
C PHE A 190 -2.07 16.60 11.39
N GLU A 191 -1.76 17.70 12.09
CA GLU A 191 -0.47 17.91 12.78
C GLU A 191 -0.14 16.84 13.83
N TRP A 192 -1.15 16.12 14.33
CA TRP A 192 -1.00 15.01 15.27
C TRP A 192 -0.40 13.76 14.61
N ILE A 193 -0.48 13.62 13.28
CA ILE A 193 0.19 12.56 12.52
C ILE A 193 1.65 12.98 12.34
N LYS A 194 2.55 12.36 13.11
CA LYS A 194 3.97 12.74 13.15
C LYS A 194 4.78 12.08 12.05
N ASP A 195 4.34 10.90 11.59
CA ASP A 195 5.08 10.13 10.61
C ASP A 195 4.75 10.57 9.18
N ILE A 196 5.81 10.87 8.44
CA ILE A 196 5.73 11.27 7.04
C ILE A 196 6.38 10.18 6.21
N LEU A 197 5.58 9.60 5.31
CA LEU A 197 6.04 8.73 4.25
C LEU A 197 6.30 9.59 3.01
N LEU A 198 7.56 9.77 2.67
CA LEU A 198 7.94 10.33 1.37
C LEU A 198 7.45 9.36 0.28
N PRO A 199 6.83 9.86 -0.79
CA PRO A 199 6.07 9.04 -1.70
C PRO A 199 7.08 8.23 -2.48
N PHE A 200 7.04 6.92 -2.26
CA PHE A 200 7.38 6.00 -3.31
C PHE A 200 6.09 5.78 -4.07
N SER A 201 6.09 5.94 -5.40
CA SER A 201 4.91 5.66 -6.23
C SER A 201 4.53 4.18 -6.27
N ALA A 202 5.02 3.38 -5.32
CA ALA A 202 4.86 1.95 -5.22
C ALA A 202 4.67 1.54 -3.75
N ASN A 203 3.73 0.62 -3.52
CA ASN A 203 3.40 0.12 -2.19
C ASN A 203 4.57 -0.62 -1.53
N LEU A 204 5.42 -1.29 -2.31
CA LEU A 204 6.47 -2.16 -1.77
C LEU A 204 7.54 -1.37 -0.98
N PRO A 205 8.20 -0.32 -1.54
CA PRO A 205 9.12 0.50 -0.75
C PRO A 205 8.45 1.21 0.45
N ALA A 206 7.21 1.65 0.30
CA ALA A 206 6.45 2.28 1.38
C ALA A 206 6.29 1.31 2.57
N LEU A 207 5.84 0.08 2.31
CA LEU A 207 5.67 -0.96 3.33
C LEU A 207 7.01 -1.39 3.95
N MET A 208 8.09 -1.44 3.17
CA MET A 208 9.44 -1.67 3.71
C MET A 208 9.84 -0.59 4.71
N ALA A 209 9.64 0.68 4.36
CA ALA A 209 9.95 1.80 5.24
C ALA A 209 9.11 1.71 6.53
N ILE A 210 7.81 1.47 6.41
CA ILE A 210 6.89 1.27 7.54
C ILE A 210 7.38 0.15 8.47
N ALA A 211 7.70 -1.03 7.92
CA ALA A 211 8.19 -2.16 8.69
C ALA A 211 9.50 -1.83 9.43
N GLN A 212 10.43 -1.14 8.75
CA GLN A 212 11.67 -0.70 9.36
C GLN A 212 11.44 0.32 10.48
N TYR A 213 10.54 1.30 10.26
CA TYR A 213 10.15 2.28 11.29
C TYR A 213 9.54 1.61 12.52
N MET A 214 8.78 0.53 12.33
CA MET A 214 8.23 -0.27 13.42
C MET A 214 9.26 -1.17 14.11
N GLY A 215 10.52 -1.19 13.68
CA GLY A 215 11.61 -1.94 14.30
C GLY A 215 11.78 -3.37 13.79
N TYR A 216 11.20 -3.74 12.65
CA TYR A 216 11.42 -5.06 12.05
C TYR A 216 12.78 -5.16 11.36
N SER A 217 13.48 -6.27 11.61
CA SER A 217 14.75 -6.63 10.98
C SER A 217 15.06 -8.12 11.24
N PRO A 218 15.53 -8.90 10.24
CA PRO A 218 15.72 -8.52 8.83
C PRO A 218 14.38 -8.37 8.07
N ILE A 219 14.42 -7.71 6.92
CA ILE A 219 13.27 -7.58 6.00
C ILE A 219 13.49 -8.49 4.78
N TYR A 220 12.53 -9.36 4.51
CA TYR A 220 12.46 -10.22 3.32
C TYR A 220 11.39 -9.71 2.37
N LEU A 221 11.57 -9.94 1.07
CA LEU A 221 10.63 -9.53 0.03
C LEU A 221 10.12 -10.75 -0.73
N THR A 222 8.84 -10.75 -1.07
CA THR A 222 8.22 -11.70 -2.00
C THR A 222 7.29 -10.94 -2.94
N GLY A 223 7.05 -11.43 -4.15
CA GLY A 223 6.25 -10.71 -5.15
C GLY A 223 6.92 -9.39 -5.58
N ALA A 224 8.23 -9.29 -5.41
CA ALA A 224 9.06 -8.17 -5.84
C ALA A 224 9.75 -8.52 -7.16
N ASP A 225 8.95 -8.90 -8.17
CA ASP A 225 9.47 -9.40 -9.46
C ASP A 225 9.75 -8.28 -10.47
N PHE A 226 9.33 -7.06 -10.12
CA PHE A 226 9.60 -5.79 -10.84
C PHE A 226 9.20 -5.75 -12.32
N SER A 227 8.43 -6.73 -12.81
CA SER A 227 7.77 -6.76 -14.13
C SER A 227 7.04 -8.09 -14.35
N GLY A 228 6.09 -8.14 -15.29
CA GLY A 228 5.39 -9.37 -15.69
C GLY A 228 3.91 -9.40 -15.29
N SER A 229 3.37 -10.60 -15.11
CA SER A 229 2.03 -10.82 -14.56
C SER A 229 1.96 -10.35 -13.10
N ARG A 230 0.74 -10.20 -12.58
CA ARG A 230 0.55 -10.10 -11.13
C ARG A 230 0.46 -11.50 -10.54
N TYR A 231 0.62 -11.60 -9.22
CA TYR A 231 0.28 -12.81 -8.47
C TYR A 231 -1.19 -13.18 -8.64
N THR A 232 -1.52 -14.46 -8.41
CA THR A 232 -2.90 -14.94 -8.45
C THR A 232 -3.70 -14.34 -7.30
N GLN A 233 -4.67 -13.50 -7.64
CA GLN A 233 -5.58 -12.93 -6.66
C GLN A 233 -6.74 -13.88 -6.39
N TRP A 234 -7.22 -13.90 -5.16
CA TRP A 234 -8.43 -14.61 -4.78
C TRP A 234 -9.48 -13.62 -4.27
N ARG A 235 -10.74 -13.86 -4.59
CA ARG A 235 -11.88 -13.11 -4.07
C ARG A 235 -12.84 -14.09 -3.43
N TYR A 236 -13.53 -13.66 -2.37
CA TYR A 236 -14.59 -14.47 -1.77
C TYR A 236 -15.94 -13.92 -2.21
N HIS A 237 -16.74 -14.76 -2.87
CA HIS A 237 -18.01 -14.39 -3.46
C HIS A 237 -18.94 -15.60 -3.44
N ASN A 238 -20.22 -15.40 -3.09
CA ASN A 238 -21.22 -16.47 -2.97
C ASN A 238 -20.76 -17.67 -2.12
N ASP A 239 -20.09 -17.38 -1.00
CA ASP A 239 -19.50 -18.37 -0.10
C ASP A 239 -18.41 -19.27 -0.69
N GLU A 240 -17.87 -18.87 -1.85
CA GLU A 240 -16.81 -19.57 -2.53
C GLU A 240 -15.60 -18.67 -2.78
N TRP A 241 -14.43 -19.29 -2.86
CA TRP A 241 -13.20 -18.60 -3.23
C TRP A 241 -13.01 -18.72 -4.74
N GLU A 242 -13.04 -17.58 -5.43
CA GLU A 242 -12.88 -17.49 -6.86
C GLU A 242 -11.49 -16.91 -7.18
N GLU A 243 -10.83 -17.49 -8.18
CA GLU A 243 -9.61 -16.91 -8.74
C GLU A 243 -9.97 -15.63 -9.50
N SER A 244 -9.32 -14.53 -9.15
CA SER A 244 -9.44 -13.25 -9.82
C SER A 244 -8.15 -12.99 -10.57
N ILE A 245 -8.25 -12.68 -11.87
CA ILE A 245 -7.12 -12.14 -12.61
C ILE A 245 -6.88 -10.73 -12.06
N GLY A 246 -5.86 -10.58 -11.21
CA GLY A 246 -5.45 -9.26 -10.75
C GLY A 246 -5.20 -8.39 -11.97
N SER A 247 -5.71 -7.16 -11.97
CA SER A 247 -5.65 -6.25 -13.11
C SER A 247 -4.25 -6.30 -13.74
N LEU A 248 -4.15 -6.96 -14.89
CA LEU A 248 -2.88 -7.10 -15.58
C LEU A 248 -2.41 -5.68 -15.90
N PRO A 249 -1.13 -5.34 -15.65
CA PRO A 249 -0.61 -4.14 -16.27
C PRO A 249 -0.83 -4.26 -17.79
N PRO A 250 -1.15 -3.17 -18.50
CA PRO A 250 -1.26 -3.18 -19.95
C PRO A 250 -0.09 -3.97 -20.55
N GLU A 251 -0.33 -4.79 -21.59
CA GLU A 251 0.67 -5.70 -22.18
C GLU A 251 2.04 -5.03 -22.44
N ASN A 252 2.01 -3.72 -22.68
CA ASN A 252 3.11 -2.78 -22.91
C ASN A 252 4.13 -2.67 -21.76
N HIS A 253 3.82 -3.14 -20.55
CA HIS A 253 4.70 -3.07 -19.38
C HIS A 253 5.34 -4.42 -19.00
N ARG A 254 5.17 -5.46 -19.81
CA ARG A 254 5.80 -6.76 -19.59
C ARG A 254 7.28 -6.70 -19.97
N VAL A 255 8.13 -6.35 -19.00
CA VAL A 255 9.57 -6.68 -19.08
C VAL A 255 9.70 -8.13 -18.61
N ALA A 256 10.34 -8.99 -19.41
CA ALA A 256 10.64 -10.35 -18.98
C ALA A 256 11.95 -10.32 -18.19
N THR A 257 11.94 -10.77 -16.93
CA THR A 257 13.17 -10.99 -16.17
C THR A 257 13.68 -12.40 -16.43
N HIS A 258 14.95 -12.55 -16.80
CA HIS A 258 15.58 -13.86 -16.87
C HIS A 258 15.98 -14.26 -15.43
N HIS A 259 15.26 -15.23 -14.83
CA HIS A 259 15.48 -15.69 -13.46
C HIS A 259 15.32 -14.63 -12.36
N GLY A 260 14.33 -13.72 -12.47
CA GLY A 260 14.10 -12.67 -11.46
C GLY A 260 15.16 -11.55 -11.47
N LYS A 261 16.05 -11.52 -12.47
CA LYS A 261 16.97 -10.39 -12.69
C LYS A 261 16.32 -9.36 -13.59
N VAL A 262 16.10 -8.15 -13.06
CA VAL A 262 15.73 -6.97 -13.84
C VAL A 262 16.89 -6.63 -14.76
N SER A 263 16.74 -6.94 -16.05
CA SER A 263 17.78 -6.76 -17.07
C SER A 263 17.82 -5.35 -17.67
N SER A 264 16.91 -4.46 -17.26
CA SER A 264 16.93 -3.05 -17.64
C SER A 264 17.67 -2.22 -16.58
N PRO A 265 18.88 -1.70 -16.89
CA PRO A 265 19.62 -0.81 -15.99
C PRO A 265 18.79 0.42 -15.55
N ASN A 266 17.96 0.94 -16.46
CA ASN A 266 17.14 2.14 -16.22
C ASN A 266 16.04 1.88 -15.19
N LEU A 267 15.45 0.69 -15.20
CA LEU A 267 14.45 0.30 -14.21
C LEU A 267 15.13 0.11 -12.84
N MET A 268 16.25 -0.61 -12.78
CA MET A 268 17.02 -0.75 -11.54
C MET A 268 17.48 0.59 -10.96
N TRP A 269 17.78 1.59 -11.78
CA TRP A 269 18.20 2.92 -11.32
C TRP A 269 17.04 3.73 -10.72
N ALA A 270 15.89 3.78 -11.40
CA ALA A 270 14.68 4.40 -10.86
C ALA A 270 14.26 3.76 -9.52
N TRP A 271 14.33 2.43 -9.43
CA TRP A 271 13.98 1.69 -8.23
C TRP A 271 15.05 1.76 -7.14
N ARG A 272 16.35 1.84 -7.47
CA ARG A 272 17.42 2.08 -6.49
C ARG A 272 17.26 3.46 -5.84
N GLY A 273 16.87 4.48 -6.62
CA GLY A 273 16.46 5.79 -6.09
C GLY A 273 15.24 5.69 -5.16
N MET A 274 14.26 4.84 -5.49
CA MET A 274 13.08 4.57 -4.65
C MET A 274 13.34 3.62 -3.46
N MET A 275 14.48 2.94 -3.38
CA MET A 275 14.83 2.09 -2.24
C MET A 275 15.82 2.79 -1.28
N CYS A 276 16.22 4.02 -1.58
CA CYS A 276 16.93 4.88 -0.64
C CYS A 276 15.94 5.38 0.43
N VAL A 277 15.83 4.66 1.54
CA VAL A 277 15.18 5.16 2.76
C VAL A 277 16.04 6.30 3.31
N ALA A 278 15.63 7.55 3.08
CA ALA A 278 16.20 8.68 3.78
C ALA A 278 15.70 8.64 5.24
N ARG A 279 16.60 8.31 6.17
CA ARG A 279 16.38 8.48 7.60
C ARG A 279 16.33 9.99 7.89
N ILE A 280 15.18 10.63 7.73
CA ILE A 280 15.01 12.01 8.19
C ILE A 280 14.76 11.96 9.70
N ASN A 281 15.89 12.11 10.40
CA ASN A 281 16.07 12.54 11.77
C ASN A 281 16.01 11.49 12.91
N SER A 282 17.18 10.93 13.22
CA SER A 282 17.49 10.32 14.52
C SER A 282 18.33 11.22 15.44
N GLU A 283 18.64 12.44 15.03
CA GLU A 283 19.45 13.37 15.84
C GLU A 283 18.61 14.07 16.93
N ALA A 284 17.27 14.02 16.84
CA ALA A 284 16.37 14.61 17.84
C ALA A 284 16.08 13.72 19.08
N ARG A 285 16.75 12.57 19.27
CA ARG A 285 16.49 11.67 20.42
C ARG A 285 17.62 11.56 21.45
N HIS A 286 18.78 12.16 21.19
CA HIS A 286 19.94 12.14 22.11
C HIS A 286 20.62 13.51 22.28
N GLY A 287 19.86 14.60 22.10
CA GLY A 287 20.24 15.94 22.56
C GLY A 287 19.42 16.33 23.77
#